data_AF-A0AAV2KB85-F1
#
_entry.id   AF-A0AAV2KB85-F1
#
_cell.length_a   1.000
_cell.length_b   1.000
_cell.length_c   1.000
_cell.angle_alpha   90.00
_cell.angle_beta   90.00
_cell.angle_gamma   90.00
#
_symmetry.space_group_name_H-M   'P 1'
#
loop_
_entity.id
_entity.type
_entity.pdbx_description
1 polymer ?
#
loop_
_entity_poly.entity_id
_entity_poly.type
_entity_poly.pdbx_seq_one_letter_code
_entity_poly.pdbx_strand_id
1 'polypeptide(L)'
;MAVRAILTFIALLSIYNAKYGESQYVDPVPFPPAPPTSANVGAICSYGNYGPRYPDNSIPRSWSSHSRRRAAAINRLESGYQLCCNKTPVHTKLSCAYQAWMESLSQFCVEEFSTMTVAYHCCRVEDTVRWSCFYSSSRQTHGY
;
A
#
# COMPACT_ATOMS: atom_id res chain seq x y z
N MET A 1 -36.76 -10.29 37.33
CA MET A 1 -36.01 -11.31 36.56
C MET A 1 -35.80 -10.90 35.10
N ALA A 2 -36.81 -10.36 34.42
CA ALA A 2 -36.71 -9.92 33.02
C ALA A 2 -35.60 -8.89 32.72
N VAL A 3 -35.39 -7.91 33.60
CA VAL A 3 -34.38 -6.84 33.40
C VAL A 3 -32.94 -7.39 33.36
N ARG A 4 -32.61 -8.39 34.19
CA ARG A 4 -31.29 -9.05 34.17
C ARG A 4 -31.07 -9.89 32.91
N ALA A 5 -32.12 -10.50 32.38
CA ALA A 5 -32.07 -11.26 31.13
C ALA A 5 -31.87 -10.33 29.90
N ILE A 6 -32.49 -9.15 29.90
CA ILE A 6 -32.32 -8.16 28.83
C ILE A 6 -30.89 -7.61 28.81
N LEU A 7 -30.34 -7.24 29.98
CA LEU A 7 -28.99 -6.70 30.08
C LEU A 7 -27.92 -7.70 29.63
N THR A 8 -28.10 -8.99 29.94
CA THR A 8 -27.17 -10.04 29.50
C THR A 8 -27.24 -10.28 28.00
N PHE A 9 -28.43 -10.24 27.41
CA PHE A 9 -28.59 -10.36 25.96
C PHE A 9 -27.96 -9.19 25.18
N ILE A 10 -28.14 -7.96 25.66
CA ILE A 10 -27.50 -6.77 25.07
C ILE A 10 -25.98 -6.89 25.15
N ALA A 11 -25.43 -7.27 26.31
CA ALA A 11 -23.99 -7.46 26.47
C ALA A 11 -23.43 -8.53 25.52
N LEU A 12 -24.14 -9.65 25.35
CA LEU A 12 -23.74 -10.71 24.42
C LEU A 12 -23.77 -10.24 22.96
N LEU A 13 -24.79 -9.48 22.55
CA LEU A 13 -24.86 -8.89 21.22
C LEU A 13 -23.74 -7.86 20.98
N SER A 14 -23.39 -7.04 21.98
CA SER A 14 -22.26 -6.12 21.89
C SER A 14 -20.93 -6.85 21.71
N ILE A 15 -20.70 -7.92 22.48
CA ILE A 15 -19.50 -8.75 22.37
C ILE A 15 -19.46 -9.48 21.02
N TYR A 16 -20.61 -9.98 20.55
CA TYR A 16 -20.72 -10.64 19.25
C TYR A 16 -20.39 -9.69 18.11
N ASN A 17 -20.98 -8.48 18.08
CA ASN A 17 -20.66 -7.48 17.06
C ASN A 17 -19.20 -7.01 17.14
N ALA A 18 -18.60 -6.91 18.34
CA ALA A 18 -17.18 -6.61 18.49
C ALA A 18 -16.26 -7.75 18.00
N LYS A 19 -16.71 -9.00 18.05
CA LYS A 19 -15.95 -10.17 17.56
C LYS A 19 -16.15 -10.50 16.09
N TYR A 20 -17.33 -10.19 15.53
CA TYR A 20 -17.75 -10.65 14.21
C TYR A 20 -18.20 -9.53 13.26
N GLY A 21 -18.15 -8.26 13.70
CA GLY A 21 -18.52 -7.09 12.90
C GLY A 21 -17.40 -6.52 12.02
N GLU A 22 -16.28 -7.24 11.84
CA GLU A 22 -15.19 -6.81 10.99
C GLU A 22 -15.50 -7.19 9.54
N SER A 23 -16.21 -6.29 8.85
CA SER A 23 -16.31 -6.34 7.39
C SER A 23 -14.89 -6.40 6.82
N GLN A 24 -14.59 -7.44 6.03
CA GLN A 24 -13.30 -7.64 5.38
C GLN A 24 -13.05 -6.49 4.39
N TYR A 25 -12.52 -5.37 4.87
CA TYR A 25 -12.26 -4.20 4.05
C TYR A 25 -11.05 -4.49 3.15
N VAL A 26 -11.33 -4.83 1.89
CA VAL A 26 -10.30 -4.95 0.86
C VAL A 26 -9.93 -3.54 0.41
N ASP A 27 -8.69 -3.13 0.66
CA ASP A 27 -8.20 -1.85 0.16
C ASP A 27 -8.20 -1.87 -1.39
N PRO A 28 -8.80 -0.86 -2.05
CA PRO A 28 -8.89 -0.83 -3.51
C PRO A 28 -7.54 -0.63 -4.21
N VAL A 29 -6.47 -0.29 -3.46
CA VAL A 29 -5.12 -0.10 -3.99
C VAL A 29 -4.24 -1.28 -3.55
N PRO A 30 -3.81 -2.16 -4.47
CA PRO A 30 -2.84 -3.20 -4.19
C PRO A 30 -1.54 -2.56 -3.70
N PHE A 31 -1.23 -2.76 -2.42
CA PHE A 31 -0.11 -2.12 -1.75
C PHE A 31 0.50 -3.04 -0.67
N PRO A 32 1.83 -3.02 -0.47
CA PRO A 32 2.83 -2.26 -1.21
C PRO A 32 3.24 -2.98 -2.51
N PRO A 33 3.75 -2.24 -3.51
CA PRO A 33 4.29 -2.85 -4.71
C PRO A 33 5.58 -3.61 -4.41
N ALA A 34 5.80 -4.73 -5.09
CA ALA A 34 7.08 -5.43 -5.05
C ALA A 34 8.21 -4.56 -5.64
N PRO A 35 9.45 -4.67 -5.13
CA PRO A 35 10.59 -3.94 -5.68
C PRO A 35 10.95 -4.44 -7.09
N PRO A 36 11.60 -3.61 -7.90
CA PRO A 36 12.13 -4.03 -9.19
C PRO A 36 13.31 -4.98 -9.00
N THR A 37 13.44 -5.93 -9.93
CA THR A 37 14.50 -6.94 -10.00
C THR A 37 15.06 -6.98 -11.41
N SER A 38 16.25 -7.57 -11.57
CA SER A 38 16.81 -7.82 -12.90
C SER A 38 15.87 -8.65 -13.79
N ALA A 39 15.04 -9.52 -13.20
CA ALA A 39 14.08 -10.36 -13.90
C ALA A 39 12.84 -9.60 -14.42
N ASN A 40 12.37 -8.56 -13.72
CA ASN A 40 11.12 -7.88 -14.07
C ASN A 40 11.29 -6.44 -14.58
N VAL A 41 12.47 -5.81 -14.45
CA VAL A 41 12.68 -4.41 -14.86
C VAL A 41 12.45 -4.20 -16.36
N GLY A 42 12.71 -5.22 -17.19
CA GLY A 42 12.34 -5.21 -18.61
C GLY A 42 10.84 -5.10 -18.80
N ALA A 43 10.07 -5.94 -18.10
CA ALA A 43 8.61 -5.95 -18.15
C ALA A 43 8.00 -4.64 -17.61
N ILE A 44 8.53 -4.10 -16.50
CA ILE A 44 8.12 -2.78 -15.97
C ILE A 44 8.21 -1.72 -17.07
N CYS A 45 9.28 -1.73 -17.86
CA CYS A 45 9.45 -0.75 -18.93
C CYS A 45 8.61 -1.02 -20.17
N SER A 46 8.49 -2.28 -20.59
CA SER A 46 7.67 -2.65 -21.75
C SER A 46 6.18 -2.44 -21.51
N TYR A 47 5.72 -2.57 -20.26
CA TYR A 47 4.30 -2.51 -19.89
C TYR A 47 3.95 -1.34 -18.98
N GLY A 48 4.87 -0.40 -18.72
CA GLY A 48 4.64 0.76 -17.82
C GLY A 48 3.49 1.68 -18.25
N ASN A 49 3.04 1.58 -19.51
CA ASN A 49 1.83 2.27 -19.96
C ASN A 49 0.52 1.60 -19.52
N TYR A 50 0.58 0.35 -19.09
CA TYR A 50 -0.54 -0.46 -18.60
C TYR A 50 -0.49 -0.69 -17.08
N GLY A 51 0.50 -0.10 -16.40
CA GLY A 51 0.59 -0.11 -14.94
C GLY A 51 -0.61 0.57 -14.27
N PRO A 52 -0.89 0.24 -13.00
CA PRO A 52 -1.98 0.85 -12.25
C PRO A 52 -1.80 2.37 -12.14
N ARG A 53 -2.85 3.14 -12.51
CA ARG A 53 -2.88 4.59 -12.36
C ARG A 53 -4.14 5.01 -11.63
N TYR A 54 -3.97 5.99 -10.75
CA TYR A 54 -5.04 6.53 -9.91
C TYR A 54 -5.11 8.05 -10.08
N PRO A 55 -5.51 8.57 -11.26
CA PRO A 55 -5.68 10.02 -11.42
C PRO A 55 -6.77 10.54 -10.47
N ASP A 56 -6.69 11.80 -10.05
CA ASP A 56 -7.58 12.36 -9.02
C ASP A 56 -9.07 12.21 -9.34
N ASN A 57 -9.44 12.26 -10.63
CA ASN A 57 -10.82 12.07 -11.10
C ASN A 57 -11.32 10.62 -10.99
N SER A 58 -10.43 9.64 -10.84
CA SER A 58 -10.77 8.22 -10.68
C SER A 58 -10.90 7.79 -9.23
N ILE A 59 -10.49 8.63 -8.27
CA ILE A 59 -10.48 8.30 -6.83
C ILE A 59 -11.84 8.66 -6.22
N PRO A 60 -12.70 7.66 -5.88
CA PRO A 60 -14.01 7.90 -5.28
C PRO A 60 -13.90 8.63 -3.94
N ARG A 61 -14.89 9.47 -3.60
CA ARG A 61 -14.94 10.19 -2.30
C ARG A 61 -14.93 9.24 -1.10
N SER A 62 -15.51 8.05 -1.25
CA SER A 62 -15.58 7.01 -0.23
C SER A 62 -14.23 6.38 0.12
N TRP A 63 -13.17 6.59 -0.68
CA TRP A 63 -11.85 6.06 -0.35
C TRP A 63 -11.29 6.73 0.89
N SER A 64 -10.78 5.89 1.80
CA SER A 64 -10.10 6.32 3.00
C SER A 64 -8.87 7.17 2.66
N SER A 65 -8.46 8.04 3.57
CA SER A 65 -7.21 8.80 3.42
C SER A 65 -6.00 7.89 3.24
N HIS A 66 -5.99 6.70 3.85
CA HIS A 66 -4.94 5.70 3.63
C HIS A 66 -4.90 5.21 2.19
N SER A 67 -6.05 4.80 1.63
CA SER A 67 -6.11 4.30 0.24
C SER A 67 -5.72 5.39 -0.76
N ARG A 68 -6.07 6.66 -0.49
CA ARG A 68 -5.63 7.81 -1.30
C ARG A 68 -4.12 7.99 -1.29
N ARG A 69 -3.47 7.89 -0.13
CA ARG A 69 -2.00 7.99 -0.03
C ARG A 69 -1.30 6.79 -0.68
N ARG A 70 -1.86 5.59 -0.58
CA ARG A 70 -1.38 4.40 -1.32
C ARG A 70 -1.45 4.63 -2.82
N ALA A 71 -2.58 5.13 -3.33
CA ALA A 71 -2.75 5.49 -4.73
C ALA A 71 -1.72 6.55 -5.19
N ALA A 72 -1.51 7.60 -4.40
CA ALA A 72 -0.50 8.61 -4.69
C ALA A 72 0.93 8.02 -4.72
N ALA A 73 1.25 7.09 -3.82
CA ALA A 73 2.52 6.39 -3.80
C ALA A 73 2.73 5.52 -5.05
N ILE A 74 1.70 4.82 -5.52
CA ILE A 74 1.76 4.05 -6.78
C ILE A 74 1.94 4.98 -7.98
N ASN A 75 1.20 6.08 -8.05
CA ASN A 75 1.36 7.04 -9.15
C ASN A 75 2.80 7.59 -9.22
N ARG A 76 3.38 7.96 -8.07
CA ARG A 76 4.79 8.41 -7.99
C ARG A 76 5.74 7.33 -8.47
N LEU A 77 5.51 6.08 -8.08
CA LEU A 77 6.34 4.95 -8.48
C LEU A 77 6.30 4.72 -9.99
N GLU A 78 5.10 4.69 -10.58
CA GLU A 78 4.93 4.49 -12.03
C GLU A 78 5.60 5.62 -12.83
N SER A 79 5.46 6.89 -12.39
CA SER A 79 6.18 8.01 -13.00
C SER A 79 7.70 7.86 -12.86
N GLY A 80 8.19 7.44 -11.68
CA GLY A 80 9.61 7.19 -11.45
C GLY A 80 10.17 6.08 -12.36
N TYR A 81 9.44 4.98 -12.53
CA TYR A 81 9.81 3.91 -13.46
C TYR A 81 9.91 4.41 -14.90
N GLN A 82 8.95 5.21 -15.38
CA GLN A 82 9.01 5.79 -16.73
C GLN A 82 10.30 6.59 -16.97
N LEU A 83 10.76 7.38 -15.97
CA LEU A 83 12.02 8.13 -16.07
C LEU A 83 13.26 7.22 -16.13
N CYS A 84 13.18 6.04 -15.51
CA CYS A 84 14.29 5.08 -15.50
C CYS A 84 14.39 4.26 -16.80
N CYS A 85 13.29 4.06 -17.52
CA CYS A 85 13.22 3.09 -18.61
C CYS A 85 14.10 3.39 -19.83
N ASN A 86 14.49 4.64 -20.03
CA ASN A 86 15.41 5.05 -21.10
C ASN A 86 16.88 4.86 -20.72
N LYS A 87 17.20 4.48 -19.48
CA LYS A 87 18.58 4.30 -19.03
C LYS A 87 19.16 2.99 -19.56
N THR A 88 20.44 3.05 -19.93
CA THR A 88 21.28 1.93 -20.32
C THR A 88 22.61 2.01 -19.56
N PRO A 89 23.26 0.88 -19.24
CA PRO A 89 22.84 -0.51 -19.46
C PRO A 89 21.72 -0.95 -18.49
N VAL A 90 21.29 -2.21 -18.55
CA VAL A 90 20.19 -2.77 -17.70
C VAL A 90 20.44 -2.56 -16.21
N HIS A 91 21.70 -2.63 -15.74
CA HIS A 91 22.02 -2.38 -14.34
C HIS A 91 21.71 -0.93 -13.92
N THR A 92 22.00 0.06 -14.75
CA THR A 92 21.68 1.48 -14.47
C THR A 92 20.17 1.71 -14.40
N LYS A 93 19.43 1.04 -15.29
CA LYS A 93 17.96 1.04 -15.27
C LYS A 93 17.42 0.43 -13.99
N LEU A 94 17.95 -0.73 -13.59
CA LEU A 94 17.55 -1.42 -12.35
C LEU A 94 17.84 -0.57 -11.12
N SER A 95 19.04 0.00 -11.00
CA SER A 95 19.39 0.87 -9.85
C SER A 95 18.49 2.10 -9.77
N CYS A 96 18.20 2.75 -10.90
CA CYS A 96 17.24 3.86 -10.93
C CYS A 96 15.85 3.43 -10.50
N ALA A 97 15.33 2.32 -11.05
CA ALA A 97 14.00 1.84 -10.70
C ALA A 97 13.92 1.48 -9.20
N TYR A 98 14.96 0.84 -8.66
CA TYR A 98 15.02 0.50 -7.24
C TYR A 98 15.03 1.76 -6.35
N GLN A 99 15.74 2.81 -6.77
CA GLN A 99 15.71 4.10 -6.10
C GLN A 99 14.32 4.75 -6.16
N ALA A 100 13.65 4.75 -7.32
CA ALA A 100 12.29 5.25 -7.46
C ALA A 100 11.29 4.52 -6.55
N TRP A 101 11.46 3.20 -6.37
CA TRP A 101 10.69 2.39 -5.43
C TRP A 101 10.90 2.83 -3.98
N MET A 102 12.14 3.00 -3.54
CA MET A 102 12.45 3.48 -2.20
C MET A 102 11.93 4.91 -1.95
N GLU A 103 12.14 5.81 -2.90
CA GLU A 103 11.70 7.22 -2.79
C GLU A 103 10.18 7.33 -2.69
N SER A 104 9.45 6.57 -3.52
CA SER A 104 7.98 6.58 -3.51
C SER A 104 7.40 6.06 -2.19
N LEU A 105 8.00 5.00 -1.63
CA LEU A 105 7.61 4.46 -0.32
C LEU A 105 8.08 5.32 0.86
N SER A 106 9.23 5.99 0.73
CA SER A 106 9.71 6.97 1.71
C SER A 106 8.74 8.14 1.81
N GLN A 107 8.35 8.71 0.66
CA GLN A 107 7.39 9.80 0.59
C GLN A 107 6.01 9.37 1.13
N PHE A 108 5.57 8.15 0.84
CA PHE A 108 4.37 7.58 1.45
C PHE A 108 4.45 7.57 2.98
N CYS A 109 5.58 7.17 3.56
CA CYS A 109 5.74 7.19 5.01
C CYS A 109 5.72 8.60 5.60
N VAL A 110 6.32 9.59 4.93
CA VAL A 110 6.21 11.00 5.33
C VAL A 110 4.74 11.44 5.38
N GLU A 111 3.95 11.05 4.38
CA GLU A 111 2.51 11.38 4.31
C GLU A 111 1.66 10.61 5.31
N GLU A 112 2.02 9.39 5.67
CA GLU A 112 1.33 8.65 6.73
C GLU A 112 1.54 9.34 8.09
N PHE A 113 2.77 9.77 8.38
CA PHE A 113 3.12 10.47 9.62
C PHE A 113 2.65 11.93 9.68
N SER A 114 2.30 12.55 8.56
CA SER A 114 1.74 13.91 8.53
C SER A 114 0.24 13.98 8.87
N THR A 115 -0.34 12.85 9.30
CA THR A 115 -1.76 12.75 9.67
C THR A 115 -1.95 12.18 11.07
N MET A 116 -3.15 12.35 11.65
CA MET A 116 -3.50 11.77 12.96
C MET A 116 -3.91 10.29 12.89
N THR A 117 -3.72 9.64 11.73
CA THR A 117 -4.06 8.23 11.54
C THR A 117 -2.88 7.31 11.88
N VAL A 118 -3.16 6.05 12.22
CA VAL A 118 -2.12 5.06 12.47
C VAL A 118 -1.34 4.80 11.18
N ALA A 119 -0.06 5.17 11.15
CA ALA A 119 0.78 4.96 9.99
C ALA A 119 0.91 3.47 9.63
N TYR A 120 1.01 3.19 8.32
CA TYR A 120 1.30 1.86 7.78
C TYR A 120 2.46 1.18 8.53
N HIS A 121 2.31 -0.10 8.88
CA HIS A 121 3.20 -0.77 9.84
C HIS A 121 4.67 -0.73 9.42
N CYS A 122 4.97 -0.87 8.12
CA CYS A 122 6.36 -0.77 7.63
C CYS A 122 6.97 0.61 7.79
N CYS A 123 6.17 1.69 7.83
CA CYS A 123 6.68 3.04 8.04
C CYS A 123 7.20 3.27 9.47
N ARG A 124 6.76 2.44 10.43
CA ARG A 124 7.21 2.50 11.83
C ARG A 124 8.54 1.77 12.07
N VAL A 125 9.10 1.16 11.03
CA VAL A 125 10.38 0.46 11.08
C VAL A 125 11.50 1.38 10.59
N GLU A 126 12.64 1.34 11.28
CA GLU A 126 13.81 2.16 10.98
C GLU A 126 14.68 1.56 9.85
N ASP A 127 15.41 2.45 9.18
CA ASP A 127 16.51 2.18 8.24
C ASP A 127 16.24 1.05 7.22
N THR A 128 17.19 0.11 7.11
CA THR A 128 17.22 -0.93 6.07
C THR A 128 16.13 -1.97 6.24
N VAL A 129 15.65 -2.17 7.48
CA VAL A 129 14.60 -3.14 7.82
C VAL A 129 13.24 -2.70 7.25
N ARG A 130 13.04 -1.39 7.06
CA ARG A 130 11.86 -0.82 6.40
C ARG A 130 11.62 -1.45 5.02
N TRP A 131 12.67 -1.55 4.21
CA TRP A 131 12.55 -2.08 2.85
C TRP A 131 12.26 -3.58 2.84
N SER A 132 12.86 -4.34 3.75
CA SER A 132 12.52 -5.75 3.94
C SER A 132 11.07 -5.94 4.38
N CYS A 133 10.53 -5.05 5.22
CA CYS A 133 9.12 -5.07 5.62
C CYS A 133 8.19 -4.85 4.41
N PHE A 134 8.45 -3.82 3.60
CA PHE A 134 7.66 -3.55 2.40
C PHE A 134 7.73 -4.70 1.40
N TYR A 135 8.93 -5.25 1.17
CA TYR A 135 9.09 -6.41 0.31
C TYR A 135 8.28 -7.62 0.82
N SER A 136 8.38 -7.93 2.10
CA SER A 136 7.65 -9.06 2.71
C SER A 136 6.14 -8.88 2.65
N SER A 137 5.67 -7.64 2.86
CA SER A 137 4.25 -7.29 2.79
C SER A 137 3.73 -7.36 1.35
N SER A 138 4.52 -6.98 0.34
CA SER A 138 4.11 -7.07 -1.08
C SER A 138 3.76 -8.50 -1.51
N ARG A 139 4.44 -9.51 -0.94
CA ARG A 139 4.16 -10.92 -1.24
C ARG A 139 2.83 -11.39 -0.67
N GLN A 140 2.34 -10.77 0.40
CA GLN A 140 1.06 -11.09 1.02
C GLN A 140 -0.10 -10.49 0.23
N THR A 141 0.10 -9.34 -0.40
CA THR A 141 -0.91 -8.65 -1.21
C THR A 141 -1.26 -9.38 -2.52
N HIS A 142 -0.39 -10.28 -2.99
CA HIS A 142 -0.60 -11.08 -4.21
C HIS A 142 -0.97 -12.56 -3.93
N GLY A 143 -1.27 -12.89 -2.67
CA GLY A 143 -1.53 -14.27 -2.22
C GLY A 143 -3.01 -14.69 -2.17
N TYR A 144 -3.91 -13.92 -2.80
CA TYR A 144 -5.34 -14.22 -2.92
C TYR A 144 -5.75 -14.31 -4.39
#